data_AF-A0A7S4RIW1-F1
#
_entry.id   AF-A0A7S4RIW1-F1
#
_cell.length_a   1.000
_cell.length_b   1.000
_cell.length_c   1.000
_cell.angle_alpha   90.00
_cell.angle_beta   90.00
_cell.angle_gamma   90.00
#
_symmetry.space_group_name_H-M   'P 1'
#
loop_
_entity.id
_entity.type
_entity.pdbx_description
1 polymer ?
#
loop_
_entity_poly.entity_id
_entity_poly.type
_entity_poly.pdbx_seq_one_letter_code
_entity_poly.pdbx_strand_id
1 'polypeptide(L)'
;MFLVYYPDIFCEVSGECLQPTNTNVKKKHNQNSLADFGTIFVEENNNFCGKGNWNGCGQRELPGWIQHAADSISGFQDQCNLHDVCYSNCDKTRTQCENEFRKDMFGVCNGDWSCEFLADLFHTGVTELGEDSCLADRKRVQCSDDGQNKCFQ
;
A
#
# COMPACT_ATOMS: atom_id res chain seq x y z
N MET A 1 26.15 38.13 2.61
CA MET A 1 24.69 38.03 2.37
C MET A 1 24.34 36.55 2.44
N PHE A 2 23.80 36.09 3.57
CA PHE A 2 23.37 34.69 3.70
C PHE A 2 21.95 34.58 3.13
N LEU A 3 21.76 33.72 2.14
CA LEU A 3 20.43 33.39 1.64
C LEU A 3 19.71 32.59 2.72
N VAL A 4 18.64 33.15 3.28
CA VAL A 4 17.76 32.41 4.19
C VAL A 4 16.93 31.45 3.34
N TYR A 5 17.24 30.17 3.42
CA TYR A 5 16.55 29.11 2.69
C TYR A 5 15.35 28.62 3.53
N TYR A 6 14.17 28.60 2.92
CA TYR A 6 12.93 28.14 3.55
C TYR A 6 12.49 26.82 2.91
N PRO A 7 12.95 25.66 3.41
CA PRO A 7 12.60 24.37 2.85
C PRO A 7 11.13 24.04 3.08
N ASP A 8 10.55 23.26 2.18
CA ASP A 8 9.33 22.51 2.48
C ASP A 8 9.74 21.26 3.26
N ILE A 9 9.01 20.95 4.34
CA ILE A 9 9.28 19.80 5.19
C ILE A 9 8.03 18.92 5.22
N PHE A 10 8.23 17.63 5.01
CA PHE A 10 7.23 16.60 5.27
C PHE A 10 7.88 15.53 6.14
N CYS A 11 7.05 14.79 6.86
CA CYS A 11 7.46 13.61 7.57
C CYS A 11 6.70 12.42 7.00
N GLU A 12 7.35 11.28 7.00
CA GLU A 12 6.71 9.99 6.85
C GLU A 12 7.03 9.23 8.13
N VAL A 13 6.01 8.66 8.76
CA VAL A 13 6.21 7.73 9.87
C VAL A 13 6.09 6.32 9.31
N SER A 14 7.20 5.60 9.35
CA SER A 14 7.30 4.20 8.94
C SER A 14 8.18 3.44 9.93
N GLY A 15 7.99 2.12 10.02
CA GLY A 15 8.69 1.25 10.94
C GLY A 15 8.26 -0.19 10.75
N GLU A 16 8.92 -1.14 11.45
CA GLU A 16 8.46 -2.53 11.46
C GLU A 16 7.01 -2.54 11.96
N CYS A 17 6.07 -2.99 11.11
CA CYS A 17 4.65 -3.13 11.42
C CYS A 17 3.82 -1.85 11.50
N LEU A 18 4.34 -0.74 10.98
CA LEU A 18 3.61 0.52 10.87
C LEU A 18 3.28 0.79 9.41
N GLN A 19 1.98 0.89 9.10
CA GLN A 19 1.52 1.36 7.81
C GLN A 19 2.13 2.75 7.54
N PRO A 20 2.89 2.95 6.44
CA PRO A 20 3.50 4.24 6.13
C PRO A 20 2.43 5.33 6.13
N THR A 21 2.59 6.29 7.01
CA THR A 21 1.61 7.37 7.20
C THR A 21 2.29 8.70 6.92
N ASN A 22 1.87 9.32 5.81
CA ASN A 22 2.36 10.63 5.42
C ASN A 22 1.73 11.72 6.28
N THR A 23 2.56 12.63 6.77
CA THR A 23 2.10 13.82 7.48
C THR A 23 1.69 14.90 6.47
N ASN A 24 0.97 15.92 6.92
CA ASN A 24 0.79 17.14 6.11
C ASN A 24 2.15 17.79 5.80
N VAL A 25 2.30 18.39 4.61
CA VAL A 25 3.50 19.14 4.22
C VAL A 25 3.49 20.53 4.84
N LYS A 26 4.57 20.91 5.53
CA LYS A 26 4.83 22.28 6.00
C LYS A 26 5.64 23.03 4.97
N LYS A 27 4.99 23.96 4.27
CA LYS A 27 5.63 24.78 3.24
C LYS A 27 6.46 25.91 3.84
N LYS A 28 7.61 26.21 3.25
CA LYS A 28 8.50 27.33 3.61
C LYS A 28 8.82 27.38 5.12
N HIS A 29 9.16 26.25 5.70
CA HIS A 29 9.43 26.14 7.13
C HIS A 29 10.63 26.99 7.56
N ASN A 30 10.50 27.67 8.70
CA ASN A 30 11.59 28.44 9.28
C ASN A 30 12.59 27.49 9.97
N GLN A 31 13.80 27.39 9.41
CA GLN A 31 14.86 26.49 9.90
C GLN A 31 15.27 26.73 11.36
N ASN A 32 15.00 27.93 11.91
CA ASN A 32 15.29 28.27 13.29
C ASN A 32 14.16 27.93 14.27
N SER A 33 13.13 27.21 13.81
CA SER A 33 11.99 26.77 14.62
C SER A 33 11.76 25.27 14.46
N LEU A 34 11.28 24.62 15.51
CA LEU A 34 10.90 23.20 15.45
C LEU A 34 9.69 23.02 14.53
N ALA A 35 9.75 21.98 13.68
CA ALA A 35 8.61 21.58 12.86
C ALA A 35 7.70 20.66 13.67
N ASP A 36 6.54 21.16 14.07
CA ASP A 36 5.53 20.39 14.82
C ASP A 36 4.40 19.92 13.89
N PHE A 37 4.38 18.63 13.56
CA PHE A 37 3.36 18.01 12.71
C PHE A 37 2.14 17.53 13.50
N GLY A 38 2.08 17.80 14.81
CA GLY A 38 1.03 17.35 15.71
C GLY A 38 1.13 15.87 16.07
N THR A 39 0.09 15.35 16.71
CA THR A 39 -0.06 13.92 16.94
C THR A 39 -0.55 13.25 15.67
N ILE A 40 0.16 12.21 15.25
CA ILE A 40 -0.21 11.40 14.09
C ILE A 40 -0.54 10.03 14.61
N PHE A 41 -1.79 9.63 14.39
CA PHE A 41 -2.24 8.29 14.73
C PHE A 41 -1.68 7.36 13.66
N VAL A 42 -0.60 6.69 14.04
CA VAL A 42 -0.11 5.51 13.34
C VAL A 42 -0.75 4.31 14.01
N GLU A 43 -1.51 3.55 13.23
CA GLU A 43 -2.05 2.28 13.70
C GLU A 43 -0.98 1.21 13.54
N GLU A 44 -0.65 0.53 14.65
CA GLU A 44 0.01 -0.78 14.57
C GLU A 44 -0.95 -1.70 13.81
N ASN A 45 -0.68 -1.85 12.53
CA ASN A 45 -1.48 -2.70 11.71
C ASN A 45 -0.86 -4.10 11.78
N ASN A 46 -1.32 -4.90 12.74
CA ASN A 46 -0.93 -6.31 12.85
C ASN A 46 -1.24 -7.11 11.56
N ASN A 47 -2.08 -6.56 10.67
CA ASN A 47 -2.30 -7.08 9.32
C ASN A 47 -1.23 -6.62 8.31
N PHE A 48 -0.62 -5.45 8.49
CA PHE A 48 0.53 -4.96 7.71
C PHE A 48 1.82 -5.77 7.98
N CYS A 49 1.87 -6.56 9.07
CA CYS A 49 3.10 -7.16 9.56
C CYS A 49 3.09 -8.68 9.82
N GLY A 50 2.16 -9.41 9.21
CA GLY A 50 2.35 -10.86 9.04
C GLY A 50 2.30 -11.71 10.31
N LYS A 51 1.27 -11.57 11.17
CA LYS A 51 0.86 -12.68 12.05
C LYS A 51 -0.19 -13.63 11.45
N GLY A 52 -0.63 -13.38 10.21
CA GLY A 52 -1.49 -14.31 9.50
C GLY A 52 -1.34 -14.22 7.99
N ASN A 53 -0.73 -15.23 7.37
CA ASN A 53 -0.89 -15.68 5.98
C ASN A 53 -0.83 -14.67 4.80
N TRP A 54 -0.41 -13.41 5.02
CA TRP A 54 -0.07 -12.45 3.98
C TRP A 54 1.28 -12.82 3.35
N ASN A 55 1.40 -12.74 2.03
CA ASN A 55 2.47 -13.42 1.27
C ASN A 55 3.28 -12.47 0.36
N GLY A 56 3.26 -11.17 0.63
CA GLY A 56 3.85 -10.19 -0.30
C GLY A 56 3.01 -10.10 -1.56
N CYS A 57 3.64 -9.95 -2.72
CA CYS A 57 2.93 -9.79 -3.99
C CYS A 57 2.37 -11.10 -4.59
N GLY A 58 1.92 -12.05 -3.75
CA GLY A 58 1.05 -13.14 -4.18
C GLY A 58 1.23 -14.51 -3.52
N GLN A 59 0.21 -15.36 -3.71
CA GLN A 59 0.26 -16.82 -3.48
C GLN A 59 1.01 -17.53 -4.63
N ARG A 60 1.46 -18.75 -4.32
CA ARG A 60 2.29 -19.74 -5.04
C ARG A 60 2.11 -19.96 -6.57
N GLU A 61 1.23 -19.25 -7.28
CA GLU A 61 0.85 -19.54 -8.68
C GLU A 61 1.49 -18.65 -9.75
N LEU A 62 2.13 -17.54 -9.37
CA LEU A 62 2.98 -16.82 -10.31
C LEU A 62 4.24 -17.66 -10.64
N PRO A 63 4.67 -17.73 -11.92
CA PRO A 63 5.94 -18.33 -12.29
C PRO A 63 7.05 -17.84 -11.35
N GLY A 64 7.89 -18.73 -10.83
CA GLY A 64 8.84 -18.39 -9.76
C GLY A 64 9.77 -17.20 -10.08
N TRP A 65 10.02 -16.90 -11.36
CA TRP A 65 10.77 -15.71 -11.76
C TRP A 65 10.00 -14.40 -11.56
N ILE A 66 8.65 -14.41 -11.62
CA ILE A 66 7.79 -13.25 -11.31
C ILE A 66 7.70 -13.06 -9.79
N GLN A 67 7.59 -14.12 -8.98
CA GLN A 67 7.60 -13.99 -7.52
C GLN A 67 8.94 -13.43 -7.01
N HIS A 68 10.05 -13.96 -7.52
CA HIS A 68 11.37 -13.44 -7.17
C HIS A 68 11.64 -12.04 -7.75
N ALA A 69 11.06 -11.69 -8.90
CA ALA A 69 11.13 -10.33 -9.44
C ALA A 69 10.23 -9.35 -8.66
N ALA A 70 9.07 -9.78 -8.17
CA ALA A 70 8.17 -8.95 -7.36
C ALA A 70 8.86 -8.48 -6.08
N ASP A 71 9.44 -9.42 -5.35
CA ASP A 71 10.04 -9.11 -4.05
C ASP A 71 11.45 -8.49 -4.18
N SER A 72 12.23 -8.85 -5.22
CA SER A 72 13.62 -8.39 -5.36
C SER A 72 13.85 -7.29 -6.40
N ILE A 73 12.92 -7.04 -7.34
CA ILE A 73 13.15 -6.14 -8.49
C ILE A 73 12.21 -4.94 -8.47
N SER A 74 10.95 -5.04 -8.00
CA SER A 74 10.00 -3.92 -8.09
C SER A 74 9.92 -3.02 -6.86
N GLY A 75 10.27 -3.51 -5.67
CA GLY A 75 10.10 -2.73 -4.43
C GLY A 75 8.63 -2.53 -4.04
N PHE A 76 7.71 -3.38 -4.52
CA PHE A 76 6.27 -3.25 -4.30
C PHE A 76 5.73 -3.95 -3.04
N GLN A 77 6.61 -4.49 -2.19
CA GLN A 77 6.20 -5.29 -1.04
C GLN A 77 5.21 -4.53 -0.13
N ASP A 78 5.46 -3.26 0.15
CA ASP A 78 4.57 -2.43 0.97
C ASP A 78 3.21 -2.22 0.30
N GLN A 79 3.18 -2.07 -1.02
CA GLN A 79 1.95 -1.89 -1.81
C GLN A 79 1.12 -3.17 -1.83
N CYS A 80 1.77 -4.32 -1.92
CA CYS A 80 1.10 -5.61 -1.82
C CYS A 80 0.50 -5.82 -0.42
N ASN A 81 1.22 -5.46 0.65
CA ASN A 81 0.68 -5.49 2.01
C ASN A 81 -0.51 -4.52 2.19
N LEU A 82 -0.48 -3.34 1.56
CA LEU A 82 -1.59 -2.39 1.60
C LEU A 82 -2.83 -2.93 0.87
N HIS A 83 -2.63 -3.63 -0.24
CA HIS A 83 -3.70 -4.27 -1.02
C HIS A 83 -4.40 -5.38 -0.22
N ASP A 84 -3.60 -6.23 0.40
CA ASP A 84 -4.01 -7.25 1.36
C ASP A 84 -4.86 -6.64 2.50
N VAL A 85 -4.39 -5.58 3.14
CA VAL A 85 -5.16 -4.83 4.16
C VAL A 85 -6.48 -4.31 3.59
N CYS A 86 -6.48 -3.83 2.33
CA CYS A 86 -7.70 -3.33 1.69
C CYS A 86 -8.75 -4.43 1.50
N TYR A 87 -8.35 -5.66 1.17
CA TYR A 87 -9.29 -6.79 1.08
C TYR A 87 -10.00 -7.09 2.40
N SER A 88 -9.31 -6.87 3.53
CA SER A 88 -9.92 -6.97 4.87
C SER A 88 -10.88 -5.83 5.21
N ASN A 89 -11.02 -4.80 4.37
CA ASN A 89 -11.99 -3.74 4.56
C ASN A 89 -13.38 -4.15 4.01
N CYS A 90 -14.34 -4.37 4.92
CA CYS A 90 -15.70 -4.78 4.56
C CYS A 90 -16.51 -3.69 3.83
N ASP A 91 -16.09 -2.43 3.85
CA ASP A 91 -16.81 -1.31 3.26
C ASP A 91 -16.33 -0.95 1.85
N LYS A 92 -15.12 -1.36 1.46
CA LYS A 92 -14.56 -1.11 0.12
C LYS A 92 -14.98 -2.18 -0.89
N THR A 93 -15.06 -1.83 -2.17
CA THR A 93 -15.20 -2.82 -3.25
C THR A 93 -13.84 -3.39 -3.62
N ARG A 94 -13.80 -4.58 -4.24
CA ARG A 94 -12.54 -5.13 -4.75
C ARG A 94 -11.92 -4.18 -5.76
N THR A 95 -12.72 -3.66 -6.69
CA THR A 95 -12.26 -2.67 -7.67
C THR A 95 -11.66 -1.42 -7.01
N GLN A 96 -12.16 -0.97 -5.86
CA GLN A 96 -11.52 0.13 -5.11
C GLN A 96 -10.13 -0.25 -4.62
N CYS A 97 -9.97 -1.47 -4.08
CA CYS A 97 -8.67 -1.99 -3.65
C CYS A 97 -7.69 -2.14 -4.82
N GLU A 98 -8.12 -2.64 -5.98
CA GLU A 98 -7.24 -2.76 -7.16
C GLU A 98 -6.75 -1.40 -7.65
N ASN A 99 -7.66 -0.43 -7.72
CA ASN A 99 -7.31 0.92 -8.16
C ASN A 99 -6.34 1.62 -7.19
N GLU A 100 -6.52 1.43 -5.88
CA GLU A 100 -5.59 1.92 -4.86
C GLU A 100 -4.22 1.26 -4.99
N PHE A 101 -4.19 -0.08 -5.12
CA PHE A 101 -2.97 -0.84 -5.32
C PHE A 101 -2.17 -0.38 -6.54
N ARG A 102 -2.84 -0.19 -7.69
CA ARG A 102 -2.20 0.35 -8.89
C ARG A 102 -1.62 1.74 -8.63
N LYS A 103 -2.39 2.62 -8.00
CA LYS A 103 -1.96 3.99 -7.72
C LYS A 103 -0.73 4.01 -6.80
N ASP A 104 -0.70 3.15 -5.79
CA ASP A 104 0.39 3.11 -4.82
C ASP A 104 1.67 2.55 -5.46
N MET A 105 1.58 1.53 -6.31
CA MET A 105 2.73 1.03 -7.09
C MET A 105 3.27 2.09 -8.07
N PHE A 106 2.39 2.83 -8.75
CA PHE A 106 2.81 3.94 -9.62
C PHE A 106 3.52 5.05 -8.82
N GLY A 107 3.11 5.27 -7.56
CA GLY A 107 3.78 6.19 -6.65
C GLY A 107 5.25 5.80 -6.39
N VAL A 108 5.52 4.50 -6.23
CA VAL A 108 6.89 3.96 -6.09
C VAL A 108 7.69 4.16 -7.38
N CYS A 109 7.07 3.97 -8.53
CA CYS A 109 7.75 4.08 -9.82
C CYS A 109 8.20 5.49 -10.18
N ASN A 110 7.53 6.53 -9.67
CA ASN A 110 7.89 7.94 -9.88
C ASN A 110 8.19 8.30 -11.35
N GLY A 111 7.39 7.74 -12.29
CA GLY A 111 7.53 7.96 -13.73
C GLY A 111 8.52 7.05 -14.46
N ASP A 112 9.13 6.06 -13.80
CA ASP A 112 9.92 5.02 -14.48
C ASP A 112 8.99 4.07 -15.26
N TRP A 113 9.10 4.11 -16.59
CA TRP A 113 8.24 3.35 -17.49
C TRP A 113 8.30 1.84 -17.25
N SER A 114 9.49 1.31 -16.91
CA SER A 114 9.69 -0.13 -16.76
C SER A 114 9.10 -0.64 -15.45
N CYS A 115 9.16 0.19 -14.41
CA CYS A 115 8.45 -0.02 -13.16
C CYS A 115 6.92 0.09 -13.34
N GLU A 116 6.43 1.12 -14.04
CA GLU A 116 4.99 1.32 -14.26
C GLU A 116 4.38 0.16 -15.07
N PHE A 117 5.12 -0.38 -16.05
CA PHE A 117 4.71 -1.58 -16.77
C PHE A 117 4.56 -2.78 -15.85
N LEU A 118 5.48 -2.98 -14.91
CA LEU A 118 5.36 -4.03 -13.90
C LEU A 118 4.15 -3.78 -12.99
N ALA A 119 3.93 -2.54 -12.54
CA ALA A 119 2.78 -2.18 -11.72
C ALA A 119 1.44 -2.51 -12.42
N ASP A 120 1.34 -2.23 -13.73
CA ASP A 120 0.17 -2.61 -14.53
C ASP A 120 -0.01 -4.13 -14.64
N LEU A 121 1.07 -4.89 -14.74
CA LEU A 121 1.02 -6.36 -14.75
C LEU A 121 0.46 -6.90 -13.42
N PHE A 122 0.93 -6.38 -12.28
CA PHE A 122 0.43 -6.75 -10.96
C PHE A 122 -1.05 -6.42 -10.83
N HIS A 123 -1.44 -5.19 -11.16
CA HIS A 123 -2.84 -4.73 -11.11
C HIS A 123 -3.77 -5.61 -11.98
N THR A 124 -3.32 -5.98 -13.18
CA THR A 124 -4.08 -6.87 -14.06
C THR A 124 -4.27 -8.25 -13.43
N GLY A 125 -3.22 -8.81 -12.81
CA GLY A 125 -3.29 -10.09 -12.13
C GLY A 125 -4.34 -10.13 -11.02
N VAL A 126 -4.36 -9.12 -10.15
CA VAL A 126 -5.34 -9.05 -9.06
C VAL A 126 -6.75 -8.71 -9.55
N THR A 127 -6.89 -7.94 -10.62
CA THR A 127 -8.21 -7.66 -11.24
C THR A 127 -8.86 -8.93 -11.79
N GLU A 128 -8.08 -9.80 -12.44
CA GLU A 128 -8.58 -11.03 -13.06
C GLU A 128 -8.71 -12.21 -12.06
N LEU A 129 -7.82 -12.29 -11.07
CA LEU A 129 -7.68 -13.48 -10.20
C LEU A 129 -7.88 -13.19 -8.70
N GLY A 130 -8.08 -11.93 -8.31
CA GLY A 130 -8.10 -11.52 -6.90
C GLY A 130 -9.41 -11.81 -6.14
N GLU A 131 -10.46 -12.26 -6.82
CA GLU A 131 -11.78 -12.47 -6.21
C GLU A 131 -11.74 -13.46 -5.04
N ASP A 132 -11.13 -14.64 -5.24
CA ASP A 132 -11.04 -15.68 -4.20
C ASP A 132 -10.22 -15.21 -2.99
N SER A 133 -9.18 -14.43 -3.24
CA SER A 133 -8.34 -13.85 -2.17
C SER A 133 -9.12 -12.81 -1.36
N CYS A 134 -9.85 -11.92 -2.03
CA CYS A 134 -10.75 -10.96 -1.39
C CYS A 134 -11.78 -11.68 -0.50
N LEU A 135 -12.41 -12.75 -1.02
CA LEU A 135 -13.38 -13.54 -0.26
C LEU A 135 -12.74 -14.24 0.94
N ALA A 136 -11.54 -14.79 0.79
CA ALA A 136 -10.82 -15.46 1.87
C ALA A 136 -10.51 -14.50 3.02
N ASP A 137 -10.06 -13.29 2.71
CA ASP A 137 -9.75 -12.28 3.71
C ASP A 137 -10.98 -11.76 4.41
N ARG A 138 -12.05 -11.46 3.66
CA ARG A 138 -13.32 -11.00 4.25
C ARG A 138 -13.98 -12.05 5.14
N LYS A 139 -13.85 -13.33 4.80
CA LYS A 139 -14.28 -14.43 5.69
C LYS A 139 -13.45 -14.48 6.95
N ARG A 140 -12.13 -14.30 6.85
CA ARG A 140 -11.22 -14.31 8.02
C ARG A 140 -11.55 -13.19 9.01
N VAL A 141 -11.84 -11.99 8.52
CA VAL A 141 -12.24 -10.85 9.37
C VAL A 141 -13.74 -10.77 9.65
N GLN A 142 -14.49 -11.80 9.26
CA GLN A 142 -15.92 -11.96 9.56
C GLN A 142 -16.81 -10.82 9.02
N CYS A 143 -16.54 -10.35 7.79
CA CYS A 143 -17.44 -9.43 7.11
C CYS A 143 -18.85 -10.04 6.92
N SER A 144 -19.87 -9.19 6.95
CA SER A 144 -21.24 -9.56 6.58
C SER A 144 -21.34 -10.03 5.13
N ASP A 145 -22.47 -10.62 4.75
CA ASP A 145 -22.73 -11.02 3.36
C ASP A 145 -22.63 -9.82 2.40
N ASP A 146 -23.10 -8.64 2.82
CA ASP A 146 -22.92 -7.40 2.05
C ASP A 146 -21.45 -7.02 1.88
N GLY A 147 -20.64 -7.21 2.94
CA GLY A 147 -19.20 -7.00 2.88
C GLY A 147 -18.52 -8.01 1.94
N GLN A 148 -18.94 -9.27 1.94
CA GLN A 148 -18.42 -10.29 1.01
C GLN A 148 -18.83 -9.99 -0.44
N ASN A 149 -20.08 -9.55 -0.67
CA ASN A 149 -20.61 -9.24 -2.00
C ASN A 149 -19.88 -8.09 -2.71
N LYS A 150 -19.19 -7.24 -1.96
CA LYS A 150 -18.31 -6.21 -2.52
C LYS A 150 -17.04 -6.78 -3.18
N CYS A 151 -16.74 -8.08 -3.08
CA CYS A 151 -15.62 -8.70 -3.81
C CYS A 151 -15.94 -8.91 -5.30
N PHE A 152 -17.22 -8.93 -5.66
CA PHE A 152 -17.69 -9.05 -7.05
C PHE A 152 -17.93 -7.69 -7.72
N GLN A 153 -17.55 -6.60 -7.05
CA GLN A 153 -17.73 -5.20 -7.48
C GLN A 153 -16.37 -4.53 -7.62
#